data_AF-A0AAE4L214-F1
#
_entry.id   AF-A0AAE4L214-F1
#
_cell.length_a   1.000
_cell.length_b   1.000
_cell.length_c   1.000
_cell.angle_alpha   90.00
_cell.angle_beta   90.00
_cell.angle_gamma   90.00
#
_symmetry.space_group_name_H-M   'P 1'
#
loop_
_entity.id
_entity.type
_entity.pdbx_description
1 polymer ?
#
loop_
_entity_poly.entity_id
_entity_poly.type
_entity_poly.pdbx_seq_one_letter_code
_entity_poly.pdbx_strand_id
1 'polypeptide(L)'
;MEITVNIRALKNNKECKVDLPISFEQLKEKLGFGEIDDLEYIVVDSSCKFIKENDSLEVLNQFYEVVESIDEKIVLAVHQVTGYNVKDFLDYDFDFEDCYILPDVNTQRELGEYYFNELGTEGVGKENMERYFDCQAYGRDIDIESEGGFTDYGYVEIRG
;
A
#
# COMPACT_ATOMS: atom_id res chain seq x y z
N MET A 1 -3.56 -6.81 7.05
CA MET A 1 -2.38 -6.07 7.58
C MET A 1 -2.59 -5.65 9.04
N GLU A 2 -1.55 -5.67 9.89
CA GLU A 2 -1.61 -5.08 11.25
C GLU A 2 -1.16 -3.61 11.23
N ILE A 3 -1.98 -2.69 11.73
CA ILE A 3 -1.63 -1.26 11.80
C ILE A 3 -1.51 -0.81 13.25
N THR A 4 -0.35 -0.25 13.59
CA THR A 4 -0.10 0.31 14.92
C THR A 4 0.29 1.78 14.79
N VAL A 5 -0.32 2.63 15.61
CA VAL A 5 -0.06 4.08 15.66
C VAL A 5 0.39 4.50 17.06
N ASN A 6 1.37 5.40 17.13
CA ASN A 6 1.75 6.09 18.35
C ASN A 6 1.09 7.48 18.37
N ILE A 7 0.21 7.69 19.35
CA ILE A 7 -0.59 8.90 19.46
C ILE A 7 -0.12 9.71 20.66
N ARG A 8 0.06 11.03 20.47
CA ARG A 8 0.33 11.99 21.55
C ARG A 8 -0.87 12.88 21.79
N ALA A 9 -1.34 12.93 23.02
CA ALA A 9 -2.32 13.93 23.45
C ALA A 9 -1.65 15.29 23.63
N LEU A 10 -2.23 16.35 23.04
CA LEU A 10 -1.67 17.69 23.08
C LEU A 10 -1.79 18.35 24.47
N LYS A 11 -2.88 18.05 25.20
CA LYS A 11 -3.18 18.68 26.51
C LYS A 11 -2.18 18.29 27.61
N ASN A 12 -1.74 17.02 27.65
CA ASN A 12 -0.86 16.50 28.72
C ASN A 12 0.46 15.91 28.21
N ASN A 13 0.73 15.97 26.89
CA ASN A 13 1.89 15.38 26.22
C ASN A 13 2.07 13.87 26.48
N LYS A 14 1.02 13.18 26.91
CA LYS A 14 1.07 11.74 27.11
C LYS A 14 1.02 11.04 25.76
N GLU A 15 1.90 10.08 25.58
CA GLU A 15 1.93 9.21 24.40
C GLU A 15 1.40 7.82 24.73
N CYS A 16 0.75 7.20 23.76
CA CYS A 16 0.41 5.79 23.82
C CYS A 16 0.49 5.15 22.43
N LYS A 17 1.00 3.92 22.41
CA LYS A 17 0.99 3.06 21.22
C LYS A 17 -0.30 2.21 21.23
N VAL A 18 -1.02 2.20 20.12
CA VAL A 18 -2.31 1.52 19.97
C VAL A 18 -2.39 0.81 18.62
N ASP A 19 -2.97 -0.38 18.63
CA ASP A 19 -3.29 -1.13 17.42
C ASP A 19 -4.68 -0.73 16.93
N LEU A 20 -4.86 -0.66 15.61
CA LEU A 20 -6.15 -0.39 14.98
C LEU A 20 -6.91 -1.70 14.75
N PRO A 21 -8.26 -1.67 14.75
CA PRO A 21 -9.09 -0.51 15.04
C PRO A 21 -9.20 -0.29 16.56
N ILE A 22 -9.34 0.97 16.98
CA ILE A 22 -9.54 1.32 18.39
C ILE A 22 -10.64 2.37 18.53
N SER A 23 -11.48 2.23 19.57
CA SER A 23 -12.52 3.21 19.84
C SER A 23 -11.95 4.48 20.51
N PHE A 24 -12.64 5.60 20.37
CA PHE A 24 -12.23 6.86 21.00
C PHE A 24 -12.21 6.76 22.53
N GLU A 25 -13.13 5.99 23.12
CA GLU A 25 -13.19 5.73 24.56
C GLU A 25 -11.94 4.98 25.05
N GLN A 26 -11.53 3.91 24.34
CA GLN A 26 -10.33 3.15 24.66
C GLN A 26 -9.07 4.01 24.53
N LEU A 27 -9.01 4.87 23.50
CA LEU A 27 -7.88 5.79 23.32
C LEU A 27 -7.81 6.82 24.47
N LYS A 28 -8.94 7.41 24.87
CA LYS A 28 -9.02 8.32 26.02
C LYS A 28 -8.55 7.65 27.31
N GLU A 29 -9.03 6.45 27.59
CA GLU A 29 -8.64 5.69 28.78
C GLU A 29 -7.11 5.47 28.81
N LYS A 30 -6.53 5.01 27.69
CA LYS A 30 -5.07 4.84 27.55
C LYS A 30 -4.31 6.15 27.78
N LEU A 31 -4.86 7.28 27.33
CA LEU A 31 -4.27 8.61 27.50
C LEU A 31 -4.60 9.26 28.87
N GLY A 32 -5.42 8.61 29.70
CA GLY A 32 -5.82 9.11 31.01
C GLY A 32 -6.80 10.30 30.96
N PHE A 33 -7.64 10.36 29.94
CA PHE A 33 -8.72 11.35 29.78
C PHE A 33 -10.04 10.75 30.25
N GLY A 34 -10.90 11.57 30.87
CA GLY A 34 -12.27 11.17 31.21
C GLY A 34 -13.19 11.18 29.99
N GLU A 35 -14.37 10.59 30.10
CA GLU A 35 -15.36 10.52 29.01
C GLU A 35 -15.73 11.91 28.44
N ILE A 36 -15.88 12.89 29.33
CA ILE A 36 -16.28 14.27 29.00
C ILE A 36 -15.11 15.18 28.59
N ASP A 37 -13.86 14.73 28.74
CA ASP A 37 -12.72 15.57 28.36
C ASP A 37 -12.58 15.59 26.83
N ASP A 38 -12.43 16.79 26.26
CA ASP A 38 -12.03 16.93 24.86
C ASP A 38 -10.58 16.43 24.68
N LEU A 39 -10.40 15.51 23.75
CA LEU A 39 -9.11 14.93 23.40
C LEU A 39 -8.66 15.50 22.05
N GLU A 40 -7.65 16.35 22.10
CA GLU A 40 -6.85 16.74 20.94
C GLU A 40 -5.56 15.91 20.94
N TYR A 41 -5.25 15.31 19.80
CA TYR A 41 -4.09 14.43 19.64
C TYR A 41 -3.48 14.57 18.24
N ILE A 42 -2.27 14.06 18.12
CA ILE A 42 -1.55 13.89 16.86
C ILE A 42 -0.98 12.48 16.77
N VAL A 43 -0.83 11.97 15.55
CA VAL A 43 -0.07 10.76 15.28
C VAL A 43 1.42 11.13 15.18
N VAL A 44 2.24 10.60 16.08
CA VAL A 44 3.68 10.89 16.14
C VAL A 44 4.48 9.93 15.27
N ASP A 45 4.06 8.66 15.25
CA ASP A 45 4.74 7.59 14.53
C ASP A 45 3.72 6.47 14.23
N SER A 46 4.00 5.64 13.24
CA SER A 46 3.15 4.49 12.94
C SER A 46 3.90 3.39 12.17
N SER A 47 3.32 2.21 12.11
CA SER A 47 3.83 1.14 11.25
C SER A 47 3.78 1.49 9.76
N CYS A 48 2.90 2.41 9.35
CA CYS A 48 2.69 2.81 7.95
C CYS A 48 3.20 4.23 7.71
N LYS A 49 4.29 4.39 6.95
CA LYS A 49 4.92 5.71 6.73
C LYS A 49 4.04 6.76 6.04
N PHE A 50 2.92 6.34 5.46
CA PHE A 50 1.96 7.20 4.76
C PHE A 50 0.72 7.56 5.58
N ILE A 51 0.69 7.23 6.88
CA ILE A 51 -0.20 7.86 7.85
C ILE A 51 0.36 9.24 8.20
N LYS A 52 -0.49 10.26 8.14
CA LYS A 52 -0.14 11.65 8.46
C LYS A 52 -0.43 11.98 9.92
N GLU A 53 0.29 12.99 10.42
CA GLU A 53 0.19 13.49 11.80
C GLU A 53 -1.25 13.87 12.21
N ASN A 54 -2.03 14.38 11.26
CA ASN A 54 -3.39 14.91 11.49
C ASN A 54 -4.50 13.98 10.97
N ASP A 55 -4.20 12.73 10.62
CA ASP A 55 -5.23 11.78 10.23
C ASP A 55 -6.10 11.43 11.45
N SER A 56 -7.42 11.50 11.28
CA SER A 56 -8.35 11.25 12.38
C SER A 56 -8.52 9.76 12.65
N LEU A 57 -8.92 9.41 13.86
CA LEU A 57 -9.11 8.03 14.28
C LEU A 57 -10.17 7.32 13.44
N GLU A 58 -11.20 8.05 13.00
CA GLU A 58 -12.21 7.53 12.09
C GLU A 58 -11.60 7.16 10.73
N VAL A 59 -10.78 8.04 10.15
CA VAL A 59 -10.06 7.80 8.90
C VAL A 59 -9.12 6.59 9.03
N LEU A 60 -8.38 6.51 10.13
CA LEU A 60 -7.46 5.41 10.38
C LEU A 60 -8.17 4.07 10.56
N ASN A 61 -9.28 4.04 11.32
CA ASN A 61 -10.08 2.83 11.51
C ASN A 61 -10.75 2.40 10.20
N GLN A 62 -11.27 3.33 9.41
CA GLN A 62 -11.86 3.02 8.11
C GLN A 62 -10.82 2.44 7.15
N PHE A 63 -9.63 3.02 7.11
CA PHE A 63 -8.53 2.46 6.30
C PHE A 63 -8.13 1.06 6.76
N TYR A 64 -8.06 0.83 8.08
CA TYR A 64 -7.80 -0.50 8.62
C TYR A 64 -8.83 -1.52 8.10
N GLU A 65 -10.12 -1.19 8.08
CA GLU A 65 -11.17 -2.08 7.56
C GLU A 65 -10.94 -2.45 6.08
N VAL A 66 -10.43 -1.52 5.27
CA VAL A 66 -10.11 -1.78 3.84
C VAL A 66 -8.91 -2.71 3.68
N VAL A 67 -7.89 -2.62 4.55
CA VAL A 67 -6.62 -3.32 4.36
C VAL A 67 -6.38 -4.49 5.34
N GLU A 68 -7.31 -4.80 6.23
CA GLU A 68 -7.12 -5.84 7.25
C GLU A 68 -6.88 -7.23 6.63
N SER A 69 -7.54 -7.53 5.51
CA SER A 69 -7.42 -8.78 4.75
C SER A 69 -6.35 -8.75 3.65
N ILE A 70 -5.83 -7.56 3.34
CA ILE A 70 -4.86 -7.35 2.27
C ILE A 70 -3.43 -7.64 2.77
N ASP A 71 -2.61 -8.22 1.91
CA ASP A 71 -1.17 -8.40 2.18
C ASP A 71 -0.53 -7.01 2.32
N GLU A 72 0.17 -6.80 3.43
CA GLU A 72 0.89 -5.56 3.72
C GLU A 72 1.79 -5.14 2.54
N LYS A 73 2.45 -6.08 1.87
CA LYS A 73 3.35 -5.76 0.75
C LYS A 73 2.62 -5.10 -0.40
N ILE A 74 1.37 -5.50 -0.68
CA ILE A 74 0.55 -4.90 -1.74
C ILE A 74 0.29 -3.44 -1.40
N VAL A 75 -0.18 -3.17 -0.18
CA VAL A 75 -0.46 -1.80 0.28
C VAL A 75 0.79 -0.91 0.21
N LEU A 76 1.93 -1.43 0.68
CA LEU A 76 3.20 -0.72 0.64
C LEU A 76 3.69 -0.48 -0.80
N ALA A 77 3.56 -1.47 -1.69
CA ALA A 77 3.96 -1.36 -3.09
C ALA A 77 3.10 -0.35 -3.85
N VAL A 78 1.78 -0.40 -3.68
CA VAL A 78 0.84 0.57 -4.27
C VAL A 78 1.20 1.99 -3.81
N HIS A 79 1.45 2.19 -2.52
CA HIS A 79 1.90 3.49 -2.01
C HIS A 79 3.18 3.99 -2.68
N GLN A 80 4.16 3.11 -2.94
CA GLN A 80 5.41 3.50 -3.61
C GLN A 80 5.19 4.00 -5.05
N VAL A 81 4.21 3.42 -5.76
CA VAL A 81 3.88 3.79 -7.15
C VAL A 81 3.01 5.04 -7.21
N THR A 82 1.93 5.09 -6.42
CA THR A 82 0.93 6.18 -6.51
C THR A 82 1.29 7.39 -5.66
N GLY A 83 2.07 7.20 -4.59
CA GLY A 83 2.31 8.20 -3.56
C GLY A 83 1.09 8.45 -2.66
N TYR A 84 0.04 7.65 -2.78
CA TYR A 84 -1.21 7.85 -2.04
C TYR A 84 -1.01 7.68 -0.55
N ASN A 85 -1.60 8.58 0.22
CA ASN A 85 -1.70 8.44 1.68
C ASN A 85 -3.03 7.79 2.06
N VAL A 86 -3.21 7.51 3.36
CA VAL A 86 -4.43 6.88 3.88
C VAL A 86 -5.70 7.56 3.37
N LYS A 87 -5.72 8.89 3.42
CA LYS A 87 -6.89 9.65 2.97
C LYS A 87 -7.11 9.54 1.46
N ASP A 88 -6.05 9.55 0.66
CA ASP A 88 -6.19 9.40 -0.80
C ASP A 88 -6.80 8.04 -1.14
N PHE A 89 -6.35 6.96 -0.48
CA PHE A 89 -6.91 5.62 -0.70
C PHE A 89 -8.41 5.56 -0.39
N LEU A 90 -8.86 6.21 0.67
CA LEU A 90 -10.28 6.27 1.02
C LEU A 90 -11.08 7.21 0.11
N ASP A 91 -10.52 8.38 -0.23
CA ASP A 91 -11.19 9.38 -1.07
C ASP A 91 -11.38 8.87 -2.50
N TYR A 92 -10.49 8.01 -2.99
CA TYR A 92 -10.58 7.37 -4.32
C TYR A 92 -11.26 6.01 -4.31
N ASP A 93 -11.72 5.51 -3.16
CA ASP A 93 -12.31 4.17 -3.02
C ASP A 93 -11.41 3.09 -3.65
N PHE A 94 -10.11 3.15 -3.34
CA PHE A 94 -9.09 2.34 -4.00
C PHE A 94 -9.27 0.86 -3.68
N ASP A 95 -9.35 0.03 -4.71
CA ASP A 95 -9.47 -1.42 -4.58
C ASP A 95 -8.10 -2.11 -4.57
N PHE A 96 -7.75 -2.72 -3.44
CA PHE A 96 -6.52 -3.48 -3.31
C PHE A 96 -6.67 -4.95 -3.70
N GLU A 97 -7.89 -5.49 -3.84
CA GLU A 97 -8.12 -6.91 -4.16
C GLU A 97 -7.66 -7.27 -5.58
N ASP A 98 -7.70 -6.30 -6.49
CA ASP A 98 -7.26 -6.45 -7.89
C ASP A 98 -5.78 -6.09 -8.11
N CYS A 99 -5.02 -5.86 -7.03
CA CYS A 99 -3.59 -5.58 -7.09
C CYS A 99 -2.74 -6.86 -6.88
N TYR A 100 -1.67 -6.99 -7.66
CA TYR A 100 -0.77 -8.16 -7.60
C TYR A 100 0.69 -7.75 -7.64
N ILE A 101 1.55 -8.49 -6.96
CA ILE A 101 3.00 -8.29 -7.01
C ILE A 101 3.65 -9.41 -7.83
N LEU A 102 4.52 -9.03 -8.76
CA LEU A 102 5.45 -9.90 -9.46
C LEU A 102 6.82 -9.80 -8.75
N PRO A 103 7.10 -10.66 -7.75
CA PRO A 103 8.20 -10.44 -6.80
C PRO A 103 9.60 -10.55 -7.44
N ASP A 104 9.72 -11.32 -8.51
CA ASP A 104 10.99 -11.56 -9.21
C ASP A 104 11.19 -10.61 -10.40
N VAL A 105 10.29 -9.64 -10.59
CA VAL A 105 10.35 -8.68 -11.70
C VAL A 105 10.80 -7.32 -11.18
N ASN A 106 12.06 -6.97 -11.47
CA ASN A 106 12.72 -5.76 -10.95
C ASN A 106 13.23 -4.84 -12.08
N THR A 107 13.11 -5.28 -13.33
CA THR A 107 13.53 -4.53 -14.51
C THR A 107 12.51 -4.64 -15.63
N GLN A 108 12.48 -3.65 -16.52
CA GLN A 108 11.62 -3.67 -17.72
C GLN A 108 11.89 -4.89 -18.60
N ARG A 109 13.14 -5.38 -18.63
CA ARG A 109 13.45 -6.62 -19.35
C ARG A 109 12.76 -7.83 -18.71
N GLU A 110 12.85 -7.98 -17.40
CA GLU A 110 12.19 -9.08 -16.67
C GLU A 110 10.67 -8.99 -16.81
N LEU A 111 10.10 -7.78 -16.82
CA LEU A 111 8.66 -7.56 -17.03
C LEU A 111 8.23 -8.03 -18.42
N GLY A 112 9.00 -7.66 -19.46
CA GLY A 112 8.73 -8.13 -20.81
C GLY A 112 8.92 -9.64 -20.95
N GLU A 113 9.93 -10.23 -20.30
CA GLU A 113 10.13 -11.68 -20.24
C GLU A 113 8.97 -12.40 -19.52
N TYR A 114 8.44 -11.82 -18.44
CA TYR A 114 7.30 -12.36 -17.70
C TYR A 114 6.06 -12.48 -18.60
N TYR A 115 5.60 -11.37 -19.20
CA TYR A 115 4.40 -11.40 -20.04
C TYR A 115 4.61 -12.15 -21.36
N PHE A 116 5.80 -12.08 -21.95
CA PHE A 116 6.12 -12.89 -23.13
C PHE A 116 5.97 -14.40 -22.84
N ASN A 117 6.36 -14.83 -21.64
CA ASN A 117 6.24 -16.23 -21.23
C ASN A 117 4.82 -16.64 -20.84
N GLU A 118 4.07 -15.76 -20.16
CA GLU A 118 2.68 -15.96 -19.74
C GLU A 118 1.73 -16.09 -20.94
N LEU A 119 1.95 -15.31 -22.01
CA LEU A 119 1.09 -15.32 -23.20
C LEU A 119 1.06 -16.67 -23.93
N GLY A 120 1.99 -17.59 -23.62
CA GLY A 120 2.06 -18.92 -24.23
C GLY A 120 2.26 -18.81 -25.73
N THR A 121 3.48 -19.02 -26.23
CA THR A 121 3.72 -19.05 -27.68
C THR A 121 3.00 -20.25 -28.31
N GLU A 122 1.70 -20.16 -28.57
CA GLU A 122 0.99 -21.06 -29.47
C GLU A 122 1.52 -20.79 -30.89
N GLY A 123 2.60 -21.49 -31.23
CA GLY A 123 3.16 -21.47 -32.56
C GLY A 123 4.21 -20.39 -32.78
N VAL A 124 5.41 -20.62 -32.23
CA VAL A 124 6.74 -20.49 -32.85
C VAL A 124 7.74 -20.60 -31.69
N GLY A 125 8.66 -21.57 -31.76
CA GLY A 125 9.42 -22.04 -30.61
C GLY A 125 10.10 -20.92 -29.80
N LYS A 126 9.79 -20.87 -28.50
CA LYS A 126 10.36 -19.95 -27.49
C LYS A 126 11.86 -19.69 -27.69
N GLU A 127 12.62 -20.75 -27.93
CA GLU A 127 14.09 -20.72 -28.07
C GLU A 127 14.61 -19.80 -29.19
N ASN A 128 13.85 -19.62 -30.27
CA ASN A 128 14.25 -18.75 -31.38
C ASN A 128 13.69 -17.33 -31.25
N MET A 129 12.50 -17.14 -30.70
CA MET A 129 11.94 -15.79 -30.49
C MET A 129 12.66 -15.02 -29.40
N GLU A 130 13.09 -15.66 -28.31
CA GLU A 130 13.85 -15.02 -27.23
C GLU A 130 15.15 -14.34 -27.73
N ARG A 131 15.71 -14.78 -28.86
CA ARG A 131 16.92 -14.19 -29.45
C ARG A 131 16.65 -12.94 -30.31
N TYR A 132 15.41 -12.73 -30.75
CA TYR A 132 15.06 -11.66 -31.68
C TYR A 132 13.97 -10.71 -31.15
N PHE A 133 13.21 -11.13 -30.14
CA PHE A 133 12.21 -10.31 -29.49
C PHE A 133 12.87 -9.44 -28.41
N ASP A 134 12.64 -8.14 -28.48
CA ASP A 134 13.18 -7.19 -27.53
C ASP A 134 12.27 -7.11 -26.29
N CYS A 135 12.46 -8.03 -25.35
CA CYS A 135 11.73 -8.04 -24.08
C CYS A 135 11.94 -6.75 -23.29
N GLN A 136 13.09 -6.08 -23.44
CA GLN A 136 13.34 -4.82 -22.75
C GLN A 136 12.43 -3.70 -23.28
N ALA A 137 12.33 -3.57 -24.62
CA ALA A 137 11.42 -2.61 -25.23
C ALA A 137 9.96 -2.95 -24.90
N TYR A 138 9.59 -4.24 -24.98
CA TYR A 138 8.23 -4.67 -24.67
C TYR A 138 7.81 -4.38 -23.23
N GLY A 139 8.64 -4.75 -22.25
CA GLY A 139 8.32 -4.45 -20.86
C GLY A 139 8.37 -2.96 -20.53
N ARG A 140 9.18 -2.16 -21.24
CA ARG A 140 9.10 -0.68 -21.13
C ARG A 140 7.74 -0.17 -21.59
N ASP A 141 7.21 -0.69 -22.68
CA ASP A 141 5.91 -0.27 -23.19
C ASP A 141 4.78 -0.69 -22.22
N ILE A 142 4.85 -1.90 -21.63
CA ILE A 142 3.93 -2.33 -20.56
C ILE A 142 3.99 -1.40 -19.34
N ASP A 143 5.19 -1.08 -18.87
CA ASP A 143 5.44 -0.19 -17.73
C ASP A 143 4.85 1.22 -17.95
N ILE A 144 4.90 1.71 -19.20
CA ILE A 144 4.30 3.02 -19.57
C ILE A 144 2.78 2.96 -19.65
N GLU A 145 2.22 1.84 -20.13
CA GLU A 145 0.78 1.71 -20.40
C GLU A 145 -0.03 1.25 -19.19
N SER A 146 0.61 0.61 -18.20
CA SER A 146 -0.06 0.15 -16.98
C SER A 146 -0.13 1.23 -15.89
N GLU A 147 -1.03 1.05 -14.93
CA GLU A 147 -1.05 1.85 -13.69
C GLU A 147 -0.10 1.30 -12.60
N GLY A 148 0.62 0.22 -12.92
CA GLY A 148 1.58 -0.43 -12.03
C GLY A 148 2.93 0.27 -11.96
N GLY A 149 3.92 -0.41 -11.38
CA GLY A 149 5.29 0.08 -11.34
C GLY A 149 6.26 -0.76 -10.53
N PHE A 150 7.55 -0.44 -10.65
CA PHE A 150 8.62 -1.09 -9.88
C PHE A 150 8.68 -0.59 -8.43
N THR A 151 8.78 -1.51 -7.49
CA THR A 151 8.80 -1.26 -6.04
C THR A 151 9.88 -2.09 -5.35
N ASP A 152 10.10 -1.85 -4.05
CA ASP A 152 10.99 -2.67 -3.22
C ASP A 152 10.54 -4.14 -3.10
N TYR A 153 9.31 -4.46 -3.54
CA TYR A 153 8.71 -5.79 -3.48
C TYR A 153 8.63 -6.50 -4.85
N GLY A 154 9.15 -5.88 -5.92
CA GLY A 154 8.98 -6.30 -7.31
C GLY A 154 8.06 -5.36 -8.08
N TYR A 155 7.52 -5.82 -9.21
CA TYR A 155 6.60 -5.04 -10.02
C TYR A 155 5.17 -5.21 -9.50
N VAL A 156 4.52 -4.12 -9.07
CA VAL A 156 3.11 -4.15 -8.69
C VAL A 156 2.25 -3.87 -9.90
N GLU A 157 1.29 -4.75 -10.19
CA GLU A 157 0.19 -4.48 -11.11
C GLU A 157 -0.95 -3.84 -10.31
N ILE A 158 -1.38 -2.67 -10.74
CA ILE A 158 -2.59 -2.01 -10.27
C ILE A 158 -3.61 -2.12 -11.38
N ARG A 159 -4.75 -2.76 -11.10
CA ARG A 159 -5.87 -2.88 -12.04
C ARG A 159 -7.06 -2.15 -11.44
N GLY A 160 -7.51 -1.11 -12.13
CA GLY A 160 -8.71 -0.35 -11.80
C GLY A 160 -9.95 -0.84 -12.56
#